data_AF-A0A0F0LT74-F1
#
_entry.id   AF-A0A0F0LT74-F1
#
_cell.length_a   1.000
_cell.length_b   1.000
_cell.length_c   1.000
_cell.angle_alpha   90.00
_cell.angle_beta   90.00
_cell.angle_gamma   90.00
#
_symmetry.space_group_name_H-M   'P 1'
#
loop_
_entity.id
_entity.type
_entity.pdbx_description
1 polymer ?
#
loop_
_entity_poly.entity_id
_entity_poly.type
_entity_poly.pdbx_seq_one_letter_code
_entity_poly.pdbx_strand_id
1 'polypeptide(L)'
;MTSVDDKTTEKKARKARAKAALPGTIAADSRIDIQSEPEGHTVFTNQNPKKAPSGRRLVDLADVFGGDDLAQMPVIVRETSIGNRVRVWRAPDGSWHRRGGGVLLKMRKGTRSFVITTYKGANEKDLLNLIGVVEDVAEGKKRKHWEKVDEAWADDRTFKLVFNSRRYADPFDHADPSPRVFFCSESRCIERWHTDESTFHTLDHVEKEVGKYASYVIEVNKNALEANSSWFVDLVTTEFSEATPTQVASLVNDLQWAAEECRRANNLVEVAA
;
A
#
# COMPACT_ATOMS: atom_id res chain seq x y z
N MET A 1 5.47 4.08 38.40
CA MET A 1 6.49 3.11 37.94
C MET A 1 5.80 1.75 37.77
N THR A 2 5.19 1.49 36.62
CA THR A 2 4.52 0.20 36.31
C THR A 2 4.39 0.13 34.79
N SER A 3 5.28 -0.60 34.11
CA SER A 3 5.19 -0.80 32.64
C SER A 3 6.11 -1.92 32.10
N VAL A 4 7.03 -2.45 32.90
CA VAL A 4 8.02 -3.43 32.40
C VAL A 4 7.51 -4.87 32.50
N ASP A 5 6.66 -5.17 33.49
CA ASP A 5 6.18 -6.54 33.72
C ASP A 5 5.10 -6.97 32.72
N ASP A 6 4.21 -6.06 32.32
CA ASP A 6 3.01 -6.38 31.51
C ASP A 6 3.34 -6.85 30.08
N LYS A 7 4.33 -6.21 29.44
CA LYS A 7 4.80 -6.61 28.10
C LYS A 7 5.46 -7.99 28.10
N THR A 8 6.03 -8.39 29.24
CA THR A 8 6.76 -9.66 29.37
C THR A 8 5.78 -10.81 29.55
N THR A 9 4.70 -10.62 30.31
CA THR A 9 3.58 -11.57 30.46
C THR A 9 2.80 -11.73 29.15
N GLU A 10 2.49 -10.64 28.46
CA GLU A 10 1.77 -10.68 27.18
C GLU A 10 2.56 -11.42 26.09
N LYS A 11 3.87 -11.14 25.97
CA LYS A 11 4.76 -11.84 25.04
C LYS A 11 4.87 -13.34 25.34
N LYS A 12 4.87 -13.73 26.63
CA LYS A 12 4.87 -15.14 27.05
C LYS A 12 3.54 -15.83 26.73
N ALA A 13 2.41 -15.19 27.06
CA ALA A 13 1.08 -15.70 26.74
C ALA A 13 0.88 -15.87 25.23
N ARG A 14 1.36 -14.92 24.42
CA ARG A 14 1.34 -15.01 22.95
C ARG A 14 2.16 -16.19 22.42
N LYS A 15 3.38 -16.38 22.93
CA LYS A 15 4.23 -17.52 22.53
C LYS A 15 3.59 -18.86 22.89
N ALA A 16 2.89 -18.92 24.02
CA ALA A 16 2.14 -20.11 24.43
C ALA A 16 0.92 -20.37 23.51
N ARG A 17 0.12 -19.34 23.18
CA ARG A 17 -1.01 -19.45 22.26
C ARG A 17 -0.58 -19.88 20.85
N ALA A 18 0.48 -19.26 20.31
CA ALA A 18 1.01 -19.62 18.99
C ALA A 18 1.59 -21.05 18.96
N LYS A 19 2.18 -21.52 20.06
CA LYS A 19 2.67 -22.90 20.19
C LYS A 19 1.52 -23.92 20.30
N ALA A 20 0.39 -23.52 20.87
CA ALA A 20 -0.80 -24.37 21.01
C ALA A 20 -1.74 -24.31 19.80
N ALA A 21 -1.54 -23.36 18.87
CA ALA A 21 -2.34 -23.23 17.67
C ALA A 21 -2.05 -24.36 16.68
N LEU A 22 -3.09 -24.80 15.96
CA LEU A 22 -2.92 -25.79 14.90
C LEU A 22 -2.01 -25.22 13.81
N PRO A 23 -1.01 -25.98 13.31
CA PRO A 23 -0.18 -25.56 12.20
C PRO A 23 -1.02 -25.13 10.99
N GLY A 24 -0.66 -24.01 10.38
CA GLY A 24 -1.39 -23.44 9.23
C GLY A 24 -2.55 -22.50 9.59
N THR A 25 -2.91 -22.35 10.88
CA THR A 25 -3.90 -21.35 11.31
C THR A 25 -3.29 -19.96 11.45
N ILE A 26 -4.13 -18.92 11.36
CA ILE A 26 -3.68 -17.53 11.54
C ILE A 26 -3.11 -17.27 12.96
N ALA A 27 -3.55 -18.04 13.95
CA ALA A 27 -3.03 -18.00 15.32
C ALA A 27 -1.61 -18.58 15.43
N ALA A 28 -1.20 -19.44 14.48
CA ALA A 28 0.16 -19.95 14.36
C ALA A 28 1.07 -19.02 13.53
N ASP A 29 0.52 -18.06 12.77
CA ASP A 29 1.31 -17.12 11.97
C ASP A 29 1.96 -16.08 12.87
N SER A 30 3.29 -16.21 13.04
CA SER A 30 4.10 -15.29 13.83
C SER A 30 4.07 -13.83 13.35
N ARG A 31 3.50 -13.53 12.18
CA ARG A 31 3.39 -12.19 11.62
C ARG A 31 2.10 -11.48 12.03
N ILE A 32 1.13 -12.21 12.58
CA ILE A 32 -0.19 -11.68 12.94
C ILE A 32 -0.31 -11.69 14.46
N ASP A 33 -0.89 -10.62 15.01
CA ASP A 33 -1.19 -10.50 16.43
C ASP A 33 -2.70 -10.58 16.64
N ILE A 34 -3.15 -11.61 17.36
CA ILE A 34 -4.55 -11.76 17.76
C ILE A 34 -4.69 -11.20 19.17
N GLN A 35 -5.45 -10.13 19.28
CA GLN A 35 -5.68 -9.41 20.53
C GLN A 35 -7.18 -9.31 20.79
N SER A 36 -7.53 -9.02 22.04
CA SER A 36 -8.84 -8.44 22.36
C SER A 36 -8.96 -7.07 21.68
N GLU A 37 -10.17 -6.50 21.66
CA GLU A 37 -10.43 -5.19 21.04
C GLU A 37 -9.25 -4.22 21.27
N PRO A 38 -8.67 -3.61 20.22
CA PRO A 38 -7.52 -2.76 20.34
C PRO A 38 -7.83 -1.59 21.26
N GLU A 39 -6.85 -1.17 22.06
CA GLU A 39 -6.87 0.11 22.78
C GLU A 39 -6.90 1.33 21.83
N GLY A 40 -6.87 1.11 20.51
CA GLY A 40 -7.07 2.16 19.54
C GLY A 40 -8.49 2.66 19.70
N HIS A 41 -8.63 3.81 20.36
CA HIS A 41 -9.88 4.50 20.64
C HIS A 41 -10.91 4.18 19.58
N THR A 42 -11.77 3.21 19.88
CA THR A 42 -12.94 2.89 19.08
C THR A 42 -13.83 4.12 19.20
N VAL A 43 -13.57 5.15 18.40
CA VAL A 43 -14.43 6.34 18.36
C VAL A 43 -15.60 5.92 17.52
N PHE A 44 -16.58 5.29 18.19
CA PHE A 44 -17.89 5.06 17.63
C PHE A 44 -18.37 6.33 16.94
N THR A 45 -18.75 6.16 15.69
CA THR A 45 -19.42 7.15 14.88
C THR A 45 -20.68 7.61 15.62
N ASN A 46 -20.62 8.75 16.29
CA ASN A 46 -21.64 9.78 16.25
C ASN A 46 -21.26 10.96 17.13
N GLN A 47 -21.21 12.13 16.48
CA GLN A 47 -21.32 13.47 17.05
C GLN A 47 -20.15 13.97 17.94
N ASN A 48 -19.53 15.02 17.40
CA ASN A 48 -18.44 15.86 17.93
C ASN A 48 -17.01 15.27 17.93
N PRO A 49 -16.04 15.97 17.30
CA PRO A 49 -14.62 15.66 17.47
C PRO A 49 -14.22 16.00 18.91
N LYS A 50 -14.39 15.05 19.82
CA LYS A 50 -13.88 15.18 21.20
C LYS A 50 -12.38 14.91 21.20
N LYS A 51 -11.65 15.70 22.00
CA LYS A 51 -10.22 15.58 22.24
C LYS A 51 -9.84 14.10 22.42
N ALA A 52 -8.79 13.65 21.73
CA ALA A 52 -8.25 12.33 22.00
C ALA A 52 -7.85 12.26 23.49
N PRO A 53 -8.01 11.12 24.16
CA PRO A 53 -7.75 10.99 25.60
C PRO A 53 -6.28 11.20 26.01
N SER A 54 -5.38 11.46 25.05
CA SER A 54 -3.96 11.73 25.25
C SER A 54 -3.54 13.21 25.08
N GLY A 55 -4.49 14.15 25.02
CA GLY A 55 -4.17 15.58 24.78
C GLY A 55 -3.84 15.90 23.32
N ARG A 56 -3.94 14.90 22.42
CA ARG A 56 -3.71 15.04 20.99
C ARG A 56 -4.94 15.60 20.28
N ARG A 57 -4.72 16.43 19.27
CA ARG A 57 -5.78 17.12 18.52
C ARG A 57 -6.21 16.29 17.31
N LEU A 58 -7.47 15.88 17.30
CA LEU A 58 -8.12 15.36 16.09
C LEU A 58 -8.46 16.53 15.17
N VAL A 59 -8.19 16.35 13.88
CA VAL A 59 -8.35 17.38 12.86
C VAL A 59 -8.95 16.75 11.60
N ASP A 60 -9.84 17.47 10.92
CA ASP A 60 -10.24 17.12 9.55
C ASP A 60 -9.21 17.73 8.58
N LEU A 61 -8.69 16.94 7.65
CA LEU A 61 -7.67 17.44 6.70
C LEU A 61 -8.23 18.56 5.82
N ALA A 62 -9.52 18.54 5.53
CA ALA A 62 -10.19 19.60 4.77
C ALA A 62 -10.20 20.96 5.50
N ASP A 63 -9.99 20.98 6.83
CA ASP A 63 -9.87 22.24 7.60
C ASP A 63 -8.45 22.83 7.53
N VAL A 64 -7.49 22.09 6.96
CA VAL A 64 -6.05 22.44 6.95
C VAL A 64 -5.52 22.65 5.53
N PHE A 65 -6.05 21.92 4.55
CA PHE A 65 -5.61 21.91 3.17
C PHE A 65 -6.75 22.32 2.22
N GLY A 66 -6.40 23.00 1.12
CA GLY A 66 -7.35 23.21 0.02
C GLY A 66 -7.70 21.89 -0.67
N GLY A 67 -8.85 21.84 -1.36
CA GLY A 67 -9.28 20.62 -2.08
C GLY A 67 -8.25 20.12 -3.09
N ASP A 68 -7.67 21.04 -3.86
CA ASP A 68 -6.67 20.70 -4.88
C ASP A 68 -5.32 20.29 -4.28
N ASP A 69 -5.00 20.76 -3.06
CA ASP A 69 -3.73 20.45 -2.41
C ASP A 69 -3.62 18.96 -2.11
N LEU A 70 -4.69 18.35 -1.59
CA LEU A 70 -4.69 16.92 -1.23
C LEU A 70 -4.66 16.01 -2.45
N ALA A 71 -5.34 16.41 -3.53
CA ALA A 71 -5.40 15.64 -4.77
C ALA A 71 -4.04 15.52 -5.48
N GLN A 72 -3.18 16.54 -5.34
CA GLN A 72 -1.87 16.57 -6.01
C GLN A 72 -0.74 15.91 -5.20
N MET A 73 -1.01 15.47 -3.95
CA MET A 73 0.02 14.91 -3.10
C MET A 73 0.43 13.49 -3.56
N PRO A 74 1.73 13.23 -3.77
CA PRO A 74 2.21 11.89 -4.09
C PRO A 74 1.84 10.87 -3.02
N VAL A 75 1.55 9.64 -3.46
CA VAL A 75 1.33 8.48 -2.59
C VAL A 75 2.58 7.59 -2.59
N ILE A 76 3.11 7.34 -1.41
CA ILE A 76 4.25 6.46 -1.17
C ILE A 76 3.73 5.25 -0.43
N VAL A 77 3.94 4.06 -0.99
CA VAL A 77 3.57 2.79 -0.38
C VAL A 77 4.84 2.07 0.06
N ARG A 78 4.84 1.48 1.26
CA ARG A 78 5.99 0.72 1.78
C ARG A 78 5.58 -0.31 2.84
N GLU A 79 6.43 -1.30 3.05
CA GLU A 79 6.37 -2.15 4.24
C GLU A 79 6.95 -1.45 5.47
N THR A 80 6.46 -1.83 6.64
CA THR A 80 7.06 -1.44 7.93
C THR A 80 8.46 -2.04 8.06
N SER A 81 9.46 -1.21 8.33
CA SER A 81 10.83 -1.65 8.58
C SER A 81 11.03 -2.24 9.98
N ILE A 82 10.19 -1.87 10.95
CA ILE A 82 10.33 -2.27 12.36
C ILE A 82 8.99 -2.72 12.94
N GLY A 83 8.98 -3.91 13.55
CA GLY A 83 8.16 -4.32 14.70
C GLY A 83 6.63 -4.39 14.57
N ASN A 84 6.01 -3.67 13.64
CA ASN A 84 4.57 -3.63 13.49
C ASN A 84 4.06 -4.85 12.72
N ARG A 85 3.02 -5.47 13.26
CA ARG A 85 2.38 -6.67 12.75
C ARG A 85 0.92 -6.39 12.50
N VAL A 86 0.32 -7.13 11.58
CA VAL A 86 -1.13 -7.13 11.41
C VAL A 86 -1.78 -7.44 12.75
N ARG A 87 -2.84 -6.71 13.07
CA ARG A 87 -3.66 -7.01 14.24
C ARG A 87 -5.02 -7.51 13.81
N VAL A 88 -5.46 -8.57 14.45
CA VAL A 88 -6.80 -9.13 14.29
C VAL A 88 -7.46 -9.16 15.67
N TRP A 89 -8.71 -8.75 15.74
CA TRP A 89 -9.48 -8.75 16.98
C TRP A 89 -10.96 -8.96 16.68
N ARG A 90 -11.68 -9.37 17.72
CA ARG A 90 -13.12 -9.45 17.70
C ARG A 90 -13.70 -8.23 18.40
N ALA A 91 -14.59 -7.51 17.74
CA ALA A 91 -15.33 -6.40 18.31
C ALA A 91 -16.43 -6.91 19.27
N PRO A 92 -16.98 -6.05 20.15
CA PRO A 92 -18.03 -6.43 21.11
C PRO A 92 -19.31 -6.97 20.45
N ASP A 93 -19.59 -6.56 19.22
CA ASP A 93 -20.71 -7.07 18.40
C ASP A 93 -20.46 -8.47 17.83
N GLY A 94 -19.31 -9.07 18.17
CA GLY A 94 -18.90 -10.39 17.72
C GLY A 94 -18.28 -10.42 16.33
N SER A 95 -18.19 -9.29 15.62
CA SER A 95 -17.58 -9.21 14.30
C SER A 95 -16.05 -9.19 14.38
N TRP A 96 -15.39 -9.76 13.38
CA TRP A 96 -13.94 -9.76 13.29
C TRP A 96 -13.44 -8.55 12.51
N HIS A 97 -12.34 -7.99 12.98
CA HIS A 97 -11.69 -6.84 12.39
C HIS A 97 -10.20 -7.07 12.22
N ARG A 98 -9.66 -6.43 11.20
CA ARG A 98 -8.26 -6.52 10.82
C ARG A 98 -7.68 -5.16 10.53
N ARG A 99 -6.47 -4.93 11.02
CA ARG A 99 -5.64 -3.77 10.69
C ARG A 99 -4.30 -4.21 10.15
N GLY A 100 -4.12 -4.00 8.84
CA GLY A 100 -2.89 -4.32 8.14
C GLY A 100 -1.93 -3.16 7.91
N GLY A 101 -2.19 -1.96 8.43
CA GLY A 101 -1.26 -0.84 8.25
C GLY A 101 -1.77 0.48 8.82
N GLY A 102 -1.20 1.57 8.30
CA GLY A 102 -1.61 2.93 8.59
C GLY A 102 -1.16 3.92 7.52
N VAL A 103 -1.75 5.11 7.55
CA VAL A 103 -1.44 6.21 6.64
C VAL A 103 -0.92 7.39 7.45
N LEU A 104 0.15 8.01 6.94
CA LEU A 104 0.73 9.24 7.46
C LEU A 104 0.75 10.28 6.34
N LEU A 105 0.30 11.49 6.61
CA LEU A 105 0.59 12.65 5.77
C LEU A 105 1.82 13.34 6.35
N LYS A 106 2.89 13.46 5.56
CA LYS A 106 4.14 14.06 6.04
C LYS A 106 4.85 14.88 4.97
N MET A 107 5.69 15.79 5.42
CA MET A 107 6.63 16.54 4.59
C MET A 107 7.88 15.71 4.28
N ARG A 108 8.28 15.64 3.01
CA ARG A 108 9.55 15.02 2.60
C ARG A 108 10.20 15.87 1.51
N LYS A 109 11.42 16.35 1.77
CA LYS A 109 12.25 17.09 0.79
C LYS A 109 11.49 18.24 0.08
N GLY A 110 10.65 18.99 0.80
CA GLY A 110 9.91 20.10 0.19
C GLY A 110 8.59 19.73 -0.51
N THR A 111 8.22 18.43 -0.58
CA THR A 111 6.90 17.98 -1.06
C THR A 111 6.12 17.25 0.05
N ARG A 112 4.80 17.48 0.14
CA ARG A 112 3.91 16.71 1.02
C ARG A 112 3.49 15.42 0.33
N SER A 113 3.43 14.33 1.07
CA SER A 113 3.05 13.03 0.50
C SER A 113 2.27 12.20 1.49
N PHE A 114 1.29 11.46 0.99
CA PHE A 114 0.69 10.36 1.72
C PHE A 114 1.68 9.20 1.78
N VAL A 115 1.84 8.63 2.96
CA VAL A 115 2.72 7.49 3.21
C VAL A 115 1.91 6.37 3.81
N ILE A 116 1.56 5.41 2.96
CA ILE A 116 0.94 4.16 3.35
C ILE A 116 2.04 3.21 3.82
N THR A 117 1.95 2.79 5.08
CA THR A 117 2.85 1.79 5.65
C THR A 117 2.04 0.55 6.02
N THR A 118 2.29 -0.56 5.32
CA THR A 118 1.70 -1.86 5.64
C THR A 118 2.50 -2.54 6.75
N TYR A 119 1.84 -3.38 7.52
CA TYR A 119 2.43 -4.12 8.62
C TYR A 119 2.85 -5.52 8.16
N LYS A 120 3.78 -6.14 8.89
CA LYS A 120 4.21 -7.50 8.59
C LYS A 120 2.99 -8.44 8.62
N GLY A 121 2.79 -9.20 7.54
CA GLY A 121 1.64 -10.10 7.38
C GLY A 121 0.42 -9.48 6.70
N ALA A 122 0.50 -8.21 6.28
CA ALA A 122 -0.56 -7.54 5.53
C ALA A 122 -0.81 -8.24 4.18
N ASN A 123 -2.07 -8.18 3.74
CA ASN A 123 -2.49 -8.72 2.45
C ASN A 123 -2.99 -7.61 1.51
N GLU A 124 -3.23 -7.94 0.26
CA GLU A 124 -3.67 -7.01 -0.78
C GLU A 124 -4.88 -6.17 -0.35
N LYS A 125 -5.92 -6.80 0.20
CA LYS A 125 -7.10 -6.09 0.73
C LYS A 125 -6.76 -5.06 1.80
N ASP A 126 -5.74 -5.31 2.63
CA ASP A 126 -5.29 -4.33 3.62
C ASP A 126 -4.70 -3.09 2.93
N LEU A 127 -3.92 -3.28 1.87
CA LEU A 127 -3.34 -2.19 1.09
C LEU A 127 -4.41 -1.44 0.30
N LEU A 128 -5.27 -2.13 -0.44
CA LEU A 128 -6.37 -1.52 -1.20
C LEU A 128 -7.30 -0.70 -0.29
N ASN A 129 -7.59 -1.21 0.92
CA ASN A 129 -8.36 -0.44 1.91
C ASN A 129 -7.65 0.84 2.35
N LEU A 130 -6.32 0.83 2.47
CA LEU A 130 -5.54 2.03 2.83
C LEU A 130 -5.42 3.00 1.66
N ILE A 131 -5.29 2.50 0.42
CA ILE A 131 -5.31 3.31 -0.81
C ILE A 131 -6.65 4.01 -0.95
N GLY A 132 -7.76 3.28 -0.82
CA GLY A 132 -9.11 3.87 -0.88
C GLY A 132 -9.35 4.93 0.20
N VAL A 133 -8.66 4.87 1.35
CA VAL A 133 -8.70 5.98 2.33
C VAL A 133 -8.01 7.23 1.79
N VAL A 134 -6.86 7.07 1.14
CA VAL A 134 -6.12 8.19 0.55
C VAL A 134 -6.89 8.80 -0.61
N GLU A 135 -7.43 7.97 -1.51
CA GLU A 135 -8.26 8.40 -2.63
C GLU A 135 -9.48 9.18 -2.15
N ASP A 136 -10.19 8.65 -1.16
CA ASP A 136 -11.33 9.38 -0.58
C ASP A 136 -10.93 10.76 -0.03
N VAL A 137 -9.79 10.85 0.66
CA VAL A 137 -9.28 12.14 1.16
C VAL A 137 -8.88 13.06 0.02
N ALA A 138 -8.22 12.54 -1.01
CA ALA A 138 -7.79 13.28 -2.19
C ALA A 138 -8.98 13.83 -2.98
N GLU A 139 -10.10 13.10 -3.03
CA GLU A 139 -11.38 13.53 -3.60
C GLU A 139 -12.17 14.50 -2.71
N GLY A 140 -11.60 14.92 -1.58
CA GLY A 140 -12.24 15.83 -0.64
C GLY A 140 -13.37 15.19 0.20
N LYS A 141 -13.49 13.85 0.22
CA LYS A 141 -14.43 13.18 1.12
C LYS A 141 -13.93 13.33 2.55
N LYS A 142 -14.77 13.94 3.40
CA LYS A 142 -14.44 14.24 4.79
C LYS A 142 -14.24 12.96 5.60
N ARG A 143 -12.98 12.62 5.90
CA ARG A 143 -12.62 11.55 6.84
C ARG A 143 -12.08 12.20 8.12
N LYS A 144 -12.86 12.18 9.20
CA LYS A 144 -12.59 12.87 10.49
C LYS A 144 -11.55 12.20 11.40
N HIS A 145 -10.78 11.25 10.89
CA HIS A 145 -9.97 10.35 11.70
C HIS A 145 -8.48 10.66 11.60
N TRP A 146 -8.09 11.93 11.66
CA TRP A 146 -6.68 12.31 11.64
C TRP A 146 -6.25 12.94 12.95
N GLU A 147 -5.09 12.51 13.45
CA GLU A 147 -4.42 13.04 14.61
C GLU A 147 -3.21 13.83 14.15
N LYS A 148 -3.09 15.08 14.60
CA LYS A 148 -1.88 15.86 14.39
C LYS A 148 -0.72 15.22 15.15
N VAL A 149 0.42 15.07 14.49
CA VAL A 149 1.61 14.44 15.07
C VAL A 149 2.47 15.53 15.72
N ASP A 150 2.57 15.48 17.05
CA ASP A 150 3.38 16.42 17.85
C ASP A 150 4.75 15.79 18.19
N GLU A 151 5.52 15.38 17.18
CA GLU A 151 6.90 14.88 17.34
C GLU A 151 7.92 15.97 16.97
N ALA A 152 9.10 15.96 17.58
CA ALA A 152 10.10 17.02 17.39
C ALA A 152 10.57 17.21 15.93
N TRP A 153 10.43 16.18 15.10
CA TRP A 153 10.77 16.21 13.67
C TRP A 153 9.54 16.43 12.77
N ALA A 154 8.33 16.34 13.33
CA ALA A 154 7.09 16.51 12.61
C ALA A 154 6.76 18.00 12.49
N ASP A 155 6.31 18.42 11.30
CA ASP A 155 5.85 19.79 11.12
C ASP A 155 4.41 19.96 11.65
N ASP A 156 3.94 21.21 11.67
CA ASP A 156 2.61 21.56 12.17
C ASP A 156 1.45 21.01 11.33
N ARG A 157 1.73 20.40 10.17
CA ARG A 157 0.78 19.81 9.24
C ARG A 157 1.08 18.35 8.92
N THR A 158 1.77 17.67 9.83
CA THR A 158 1.98 16.23 9.79
C THR A 158 0.83 15.55 10.53
N PHE A 159 0.18 14.62 9.86
CA PHE A 159 -1.02 13.95 10.38
C PHE A 159 -0.90 12.45 10.27
N LYS A 160 -1.50 11.75 11.23
CA LYS A 160 -1.58 10.31 11.27
C LYS A 160 -3.04 9.89 11.23
N LEU A 161 -3.36 8.95 10.34
CA LEU A 161 -4.66 8.33 10.31
C LEU A 161 -4.85 7.54 11.60
N VAL A 162 -5.80 8.00 12.40
CA VAL A 162 -6.25 7.33 13.62
C VAL A 162 -7.04 6.11 13.19
N PHE A 163 -6.54 4.96 13.61
CA PHE A 163 -7.26 3.69 13.57
C PHE A 163 -8.05 3.41 12.29
N ASN A 164 -7.38 2.86 11.27
CA ASN A 164 -8.06 2.34 10.09
C ASN A 164 -8.08 0.81 10.13
N SER A 165 -9.28 0.25 10.20
CA SER A 165 -9.50 -1.20 10.20
C SER A 165 -10.61 -1.54 9.24
N ARG A 166 -10.61 -2.77 8.74
CA ARG A 166 -11.68 -3.31 7.90
C ARG A 166 -12.34 -4.48 8.59
N ARG A 167 -13.59 -4.75 8.22
CA ARG A 167 -14.25 -6.00 8.57
C ARG A 167 -13.45 -7.16 8.00
N TYR A 168 -13.36 -8.21 8.79
CA TYR A 168 -12.59 -9.41 8.51
C TYR A 168 -13.48 -10.64 8.70
N ALA A 169 -13.21 -11.70 7.95
CA ALA A 169 -13.87 -12.98 8.15
C ALA A 169 -13.42 -13.62 9.46
N ASP A 170 -14.11 -14.67 9.92
CA ASP A 170 -13.65 -15.39 11.10
C ASP A 170 -12.25 -15.98 10.83
N PRO A 171 -11.21 -15.55 11.58
CA PRO A 171 -9.84 -16.00 11.40
C PRO A 171 -9.63 -17.52 11.57
N PHE A 172 -10.52 -18.20 12.29
CA PHE A 172 -10.39 -19.61 12.62
C PHE A 172 -11.11 -20.52 11.62
N ASP A 173 -12.24 -20.05 11.09
CA ASP A 173 -13.06 -20.85 10.16
C ASP A 173 -12.82 -20.48 8.69
N HIS A 174 -12.47 -19.23 8.40
CA HIS A 174 -12.40 -18.67 7.05
C HIS A 174 -11.11 -17.87 6.86
N ALA A 175 -10.08 -18.52 6.32
CA ALA A 175 -8.86 -17.83 5.91
C ALA A 175 -9.17 -16.82 4.79
N ASP A 176 -8.71 -15.57 4.92
CA ASP A 176 -8.81 -14.57 3.86
C ASP A 176 -7.90 -14.99 2.70
N PRO A 177 -8.45 -15.28 1.51
CA PRO A 177 -7.66 -15.81 0.39
C PRO A 177 -6.80 -14.74 -0.29
N SER A 178 -6.89 -13.47 0.16
CA SER A 178 -6.14 -12.39 -0.48
C SER A 178 -4.63 -12.60 -0.42
N PRO A 179 -3.94 -12.39 -1.54
CA PRO A 179 -2.50 -12.60 -1.64
C PRO A 179 -1.73 -11.64 -0.74
N ARG A 180 -0.48 -12.01 -0.46
CA ARG A 180 0.46 -11.12 0.24
C ARG A 180 0.80 -9.94 -0.67
N VAL A 181 1.12 -8.81 -0.05
CA VAL A 181 1.61 -7.65 -0.79
C VAL A 181 3.13 -7.77 -0.96
N PHE A 182 3.61 -7.62 -2.19
CA PHE A 182 5.04 -7.54 -2.49
C PHE A 182 5.38 -6.10 -2.86
N PHE A 183 6.20 -5.43 -2.06
CA PHE A 183 6.58 -4.04 -2.33
C PHE A 183 7.69 -4.00 -3.37
N CYS A 184 7.47 -3.24 -4.43
CA CYS A 184 8.47 -3.09 -5.48
C CYS A 184 9.66 -2.28 -4.95
N SER A 185 10.86 -2.86 -5.00
CA SER A 185 12.12 -2.20 -4.67
C SER A 185 12.71 -1.43 -5.85
N GLU A 186 12.26 -1.72 -7.08
CA GLU A 186 12.73 -1.05 -8.28
C GLU A 186 12.16 0.37 -8.33
N SER A 187 13.06 1.34 -8.18
CA SER A 187 12.75 2.77 -8.09
C SER A 187 11.94 3.32 -9.25
N ARG A 188 12.09 2.72 -10.43
CA ARG A 188 11.45 3.15 -11.69
C ARG A 188 10.24 2.32 -12.08
N CYS A 189 9.94 1.26 -11.35
CA CYS A 189 8.71 0.52 -11.56
C CYS A 189 7.52 1.47 -11.38
N ILE A 190 6.62 1.50 -12.36
CA ILE A 190 5.38 2.26 -12.29
C ILE A 190 4.50 1.73 -11.16
N GLU A 191 4.50 0.42 -10.99
CA GLU A 191 3.81 -0.26 -9.91
C GLU A 191 4.58 -0.09 -8.59
N ARG A 192 3.88 0.41 -7.58
CA ARG A 192 4.44 0.55 -6.22
C ARG A 192 4.46 -0.77 -5.45
N TRP A 193 3.73 -1.76 -5.92
CA TRP A 193 3.59 -3.08 -5.32
C TRP A 193 3.05 -4.06 -6.36
N HIS A 194 3.30 -5.36 -6.14
CA HIS A 194 2.87 -6.46 -7.00
C HIS A 194 2.00 -7.44 -6.21
N THR A 195 1.10 -8.13 -6.91
CA THR A 195 0.19 -9.15 -6.35
C THR A 195 0.89 -10.49 -6.09
N ASP A 196 2.03 -10.72 -6.74
CA ASP A 196 2.92 -11.85 -6.58
C ASP A 196 4.40 -11.39 -6.46
N GLU A 197 5.32 -12.34 -6.28
CA GLU A 197 6.74 -12.07 -6.56
C GLU A 197 6.85 -11.89 -8.07
N SER A 198 6.45 -10.69 -8.54
CA SER A 198 6.42 -10.40 -9.97
C SER A 198 7.77 -10.72 -10.57
N THR A 199 7.75 -11.47 -11.66
CA THR A 199 8.96 -11.73 -12.45
C THR A 199 9.45 -10.48 -13.16
N PHE A 200 8.60 -9.46 -13.30
CA PHE A 200 8.91 -8.24 -14.05
C PHE A 200 8.54 -6.96 -13.30
N HIS A 201 9.41 -5.96 -13.41
CA HIS A 201 9.08 -4.58 -13.11
C HIS A 201 8.68 -3.89 -14.42
N THR A 202 7.56 -3.20 -14.43
CA THR A 202 7.09 -2.43 -15.59
C THR A 202 7.42 -0.96 -15.39
N LEU A 203 8.10 -0.35 -16.35
CA LEU A 203 8.42 1.08 -16.36
C LEU A 203 7.23 1.89 -16.88
N ASP A 204 6.68 1.42 -18.00
CA ASP A 204 5.57 2.05 -18.71
C ASP A 204 4.96 1.01 -19.68
N HIS A 205 3.74 1.25 -20.13
CA HIS A 205 3.07 0.39 -21.12
C HIS A 205 2.11 1.18 -22.02
N VAL A 206 1.89 0.64 -23.21
CA VAL A 206 0.89 1.12 -24.16
C VAL A 206 0.04 -0.07 -24.61
N GLU A 207 -1.26 0.02 -24.35
CA GLU A 207 -2.26 -0.89 -24.89
C GLU A 207 -3.11 -0.14 -25.92
N LYS A 208 -3.21 -0.70 -27.13
CA LYS A 208 -4.00 -0.11 -28.21
C LYS A 208 -4.77 -1.16 -28.98
N GLU A 209 -6.04 -0.88 -29.18
CA GLU A 209 -6.86 -1.46 -30.25
C GLU A 209 -6.81 -0.53 -31.46
N VAL A 210 -6.19 -0.98 -32.54
CA VAL A 210 -6.10 -0.23 -33.78
C VAL A 210 -7.03 -0.88 -34.79
N GLY A 211 -8.28 -0.46 -34.81
CA GLY A 211 -9.31 -1.03 -35.69
C GLY A 211 -9.78 -2.42 -35.23
N LYS A 212 -10.45 -3.17 -36.12
CA LYS A 212 -11.10 -4.44 -35.78
C LYS A 212 -10.13 -5.64 -35.73
N TYR A 213 -9.00 -5.54 -36.42
CA TYR A 213 -8.11 -6.69 -36.71
C TYR A 213 -6.67 -6.47 -36.25
N ALA A 214 -6.45 -5.50 -35.34
CA ALA A 214 -5.13 -5.29 -34.75
C ALA A 214 -5.25 -4.75 -33.34
N SER A 215 -4.72 -5.49 -32.37
CA SER A 215 -4.42 -4.97 -31.04
C SER A 215 -3.03 -5.38 -30.62
N TYR A 216 -2.39 -4.51 -29.85
CA TYR A 216 -1.10 -4.79 -29.26
C TYR A 216 -0.96 -4.16 -27.88
N VAL A 217 -0.13 -4.81 -27.08
CA VAL A 217 0.37 -4.30 -25.82
C VAL A 217 1.89 -4.24 -25.94
N ILE A 218 2.46 -3.07 -25.67
CA ILE A 218 3.89 -2.87 -25.52
C ILE A 218 4.16 -2.56 -24.06
N GLU A 219 5.05 -3.32 -23.44
CA GLU A 219 5.48 -3.09 -22.06
C GLU A 219 6.99 -2.87 -22.03
N VAL A 220 7.44 -1.88 -21.27
CA VAL A 220 8.87 -1.71 -20.96
C VAL A 220 9.14 -2.39 -19.63
N ASN A 221 9.75 -3.56 -19.68
CA ASN A 221 9.90 -4.44 -18.53
C ASN A 221 11.37 -4.61 -18.11
N LYS A 222 11.59 -4.98 -16.85
CA LYS A 222 12.89 -5.39 -16.30
C LYS A 222 12.69 -6.67 -15.49
N ASN A 223 13.56 -7.65 -15.67
CA ASN A 223 13.44 -8.92 -14.95
C ASN A 223 13.80 -8.72 -13.46
N ALA A 224 12.82 -8.91 -12.59
CA ALA A 224 12.95 -8.73 -11.15
C ALA A 224 13.85 -9.79 -10.49
N LEU A 225 13.99 -10.97 -11.13
CA LEU A 225 14.81 -12.07 -10.63
C LEU A 225 16.31 -11.89 -10.95
N GLU A 226 16.64 -10.96 -11.84
CA GLU A 226 18.00 -10.69 -12.31
C GLU A 226 18.42 -9.29 -11.88
N ALA A 227 19.27 -9.21 -10.84
CA ALA A 227 19.67 -7.94 -10.21
C ALA A 227 20.24 -6.90 -11.17
N ASN A 228 20.88 -7.34 -12.27
CA ASN A 228 21.51 -6.49 -13.28
C ASN A 228 20.84 -6.60 -14.66
N SER A 229 19.58 -7.05 -14.72
CA SER A 229 18.86 -7.06 -15.99
C SER A 229 18.66 -5.64 -16.51
N SER A 230 18.84 -5.49 -17.82
CA SER A 230 18.49 -4.27 -18.53
C SER A 230 16.97 -4.21 -18.72
N TRP A 231 16.43 -2.99 -18.79
CA TRP A 231 15.08 -2.75 -19.28
C TRP A 231 14.99 -3.18 -20.74
N PHE A 232 13.95 -3.93 -21.08
CA PHE A 232 13.66 -4.48 -22.40
C PHE A 232 12.21 -4.19 -22.80
N VAL A 233 11.92 -4.30 -24.10
CA VAL A 233 10.57 -4.15 -24.64
C VAL A 233 9.95 -5.53 -24.79
N ASP A 234 8.80 -5.74 -24.18
CA ASP A 234 7.92 -6.87 -24.46
C ASP A 234 6.79 -6.41 -25.38
N LEU A 235 6.50 -7.17 -26.42
CA LEU A 235 5.47 -6.88 -27.41
C LEU A 235 4.55 -8.08 -27.54
N VAL A 236 3.30 -7.89 -27.15
CA VAL A 236 2.23 -8.88 -27.33
C VAL A 236 1.28 -8.39 -28.42
N THR A 237 1.10 -9.20 -29.45
CA THR A 237 0.15 -8.94 -30.55
C THR A 237 -0.80 -10.12 -30.71
N THR A 238 -2.10 -9.85 -30.87
CA THR A 238 -3.11 -10.91 -31.03
C THR A 238 -3.38 -11.26 -32.50
N GLU A 239 -3.57 -10.24 -33.35
CA GLU A 239 -3.87 -10.40 -34.77
C GLU A 239 -3.24 -9.23 -35.53
N PHE A 240 -2.30 -9.48 -36.44
CA PHE A 240 -1.64 -8.44 -37.25
C PHE A 240 -1.58 -8.81 -38.74
N SER A 241 -2.27 -9.89 -39.12
CA SER A 241 -2.27 -10.46 -40.49
C SER A 241 -2.94 -9.56 -41.52
N GLU A 242 -3.93 -8.76 -41.13
CA GLU A 242 -4.68 -7.85 -42.01
C GLU A 242 -4.47 -6.37 -41.62
N ALA A 243 -3.35 -6.06 -40.94
CA ALA A 243 -3.05 -4.69 -40.54
C ALA A 243 -2.79 -3.79 -41.77
N THR A 244 -3.52 -2.68 -41.85
CA THR A 244 -3.28 -1.60 -42.81
C THR A 244 -1.93 -0.93 -42.56
N PRO A 245 -1.33 -0.27 -43.58
CA PRO A 245 -0.07 0.45 -43.41
C PRO A 245 -0.11 1.49 -42.28
N THR A 246 -1.25 2.15 -42.06
CA THR A 246 -1.42 3.13 -40.97
C THR A 246 -1.37 2.47 -39.59
N GLN A 247 -1.98 1.29 -39.43
CA GLN A 247 -1.92 0.50 -38.19
C GLN A 247 -0.48 0.05 -37.89
N VAL A 248 0.23 -0.42 -38.92
CA VAL A 248 1.66 -0.80 -38.80
C VAL A 248 2.52 0.42 -38.42
N ALA A 249 2.29 1.58 -39.05
CA ALA A 249 3.03 2.80 -38.73
C ALA A 249 2.80 3.26 -37.29
N SER A 250 1.58 3.12 -36.76
CA SER A 250 1.27 3.40 -35.34
C SER A 250 2.08 2.50 -34.41
N LEU A 251 2.11 1.19 -34.68
CA LEU A 251 2.89 0.23 -33.89
C LEU A 251 4.38 0.58 -33.91
N VAL A 252 4.94 0.88 -35.08
CA VAL A 252 6.36 1.26 -35.22
C VAL A 252 6.69 2.50 -34.40
N ASN A 253 5.81 3.51 -34.38
CA ASN A 253 6.02 4.72 -33.59
C ASN A 253 6.02 4.43 -32.08
N ASP A 254 5.10 3.60 -31.60
CA ASP A 254 5.07 3.21 -30.18
C ASP A 254 6.28 2.34 -29.80
N LEU A 255 6.75 1.47 -30.70
CA LEU A 255 7.99 0.70 -30.49
C LEU A 255 9.23 1.59 -30.43
N GLN A 256 9.30 2.65 -31.25
CA GLN A 256 10.37 3.63 -31.18
C GLN A 256 10.37 4.38 -29.84
N TRP A 257 9.18 4.74 -29.34
CA TRP A 257 9.03 5.31 -28.01
C TRP A 257 9.50 4.34 -26.92
N ALA A 258 9.04 3.08 -26.94
CA ALA A 258 9.41 2.09 -25.92
C ALA A 258 10.93 1.81 -25.92
N ALA A 259 11.54 1.72 -27.10
CA ALA A 259 12.98 1.55 -27.24
C ALA A 259 13.77 2.73 -26.65
N GLU A 260 13.29 3.96 -26.83
CA GLU A 260 13.91 5.15 -26.25
C GLU A 260 13.76 5.20 -24.73
N GLU A 261 12.60 4.81 -24.19
CA GLU A 261 12.40 4.68 -22.74
C GLU A 261 13.31 3.59 -22.13
N CYS A 262 13.44 2.42 -22.74
CA CYS A 262 14.43 1.41 -22.34
C CYS A 262 15.85 1.98 -22.34
N ARG A 263 16.24 2.68 -23.42
CA ARG A 263 17.58 3.26 -23.57
C ARG A 263 17.88 4.27 -22.46
N ARG A 264 16.95 5.20 -22.20
CA ARG A 264 17.05 6.17 -21.08
C ARG A 264 17.15 5.45 -19.76
N ALA A 265 16.32 4.42 -19.58
CA ALA A 265 16.26 3.68 -18.34
C ALA A 265 17.61 3.01 -18.04
N ASN A 266 18.19 2.36 -19.03
CA ASN A 266 19.47 1.66 -18.93
C ASN A 266 20.67 2.63 -18.78
N ASN A 267 20.73 3.71 -19.54
CA ASN A 267 21.87 4.64 -19.51
C ASN A 267 22.03 5.36 -18.17
N LEU A 268 20.94 5.61 -17.45
CA LEU A 268 21.01 6.25 -16.13
C LEU A 268 21.50 5.29 -15.02
N VAL A 269 21.59 3.98 -15.28
CA VAL A 269 22.21 3.02 -14.36
C VAL A 269 23.74 3.12 -14.43
N GLU A 270 24.31 3.38 -15.61
CA GLU A 270 25.76 3.52 -15.81
C GLU A 270 26.35 4.78 -15.17
N VAL A 271 25.55 5.82 -14.94
CA VAL A 271 26.00 7.08 -14.31
C VAL A 271 25.91 7.04 -12.78
N ALA A 272 25.20 6.04 -12.22
CA ALA A 272 24.98 5.91 -10.78
C ALA A 272 25.82 4.80 -10.10
N ALA A 273 26.63 4.07 -10.87
CA ALA A 273 27.63 3.11 -10.41
C ALA A 273 29.01 3.77 -10.28
#